data_AF-A0A399I604-F1
#
_entry.id   AF-A0A399I604-F1
#
_cell.length_a   1.000
_cell.length_b   1.000
_cell.length_c   1.000
_cell.angle_alpha   90.00
_cell.angle_beta   90.00
_cell.angle_gamma   90.00
#
_symmetry.space_group_name_H-M   'P 1'
#
loop_
_entity.id
_entity.type
_entity.pdbx_description
1 polymer ?
#
loop_
_entity_poly.entity_id
_entity_poly.type
_entity_poly.pdbx_seq_one_letter_code
_entity_poly.pdbx_strand_id
1 'polypeptide(L)'
;MVIVLPATYGLEMALQGCESVFACSCPRNLGQVAGNTQMMLTLVPIDFETLTARFSRILWFPTSIAGNQGYHVNKSIMLKRLLANPLGRWVLVPYRAKTALISCLAPCFRILPWLVRSRELTNYTYEYSPLAQTAAVHLAALVTGKPMELMMNYATELRNDGQLHRHVAEMTAGSAYRHFADPQFKPGRRLFYYLLVRAVKPGVVVEAGLDKGLGACIIGAALLRNAAEGSPGKYYGLTLLAEADAFLYGAPYDSQGELVMGDSVDILGKAGPNIDIFIHDTTNNPAHEQAQFKALQPRLAEGAIVLSTWFTEKFAEFAHQSGLAVLTFHETPVGHWYPGGKIALAFRSKH
;
A
#
# COMPACT_ATOMS: atom_id res chain seq x y z
N MET A 1 -42.15 10.76 -11.64
CA MET A 1 -41.01 10.47 -12.52
C MET A 1 -40.26 9.30 -11.92
N VAL A 2 -40.52 8.11 -12.47
CA VAL A 2 -39.98 6.83 -11.99
C VAL A 2 -38.71 6.57 -12.79
N ILE A 3 -37.57 6.50 -12.13
CA ILE A 3 -36.31 6.09 -12.77
C ILE A 3 -36.21 4.58 -12.59
N VAL A 4 -36.36 3.86 -13.70
CA VAL A 4 -36.07 2.42 -13.81
C VAL A 4 -34.60 2.29 -14.19
N LEU A 5 -33.80 1.67 -13.32
CA LEU A 5 -32.42 1.29 -13.64
C LEU A 5 -32.39 -0.19 -14.06
N PRO A 6 -31.66 -0.56 -15.13
CA PRO A 6 -31.56 -1.94 -15.57
C PRO A 6 -30.69 -2.75 -14.60
N ALA A 7 -31.23 -3.89 -14.19
CA ALA A 7 -30.54 -4.90 -13.39
C ALA A 7 -29.65 -5.76 -14.29
N THR A 8 -28.36 -5.44 -14.36
CA THR A 8 -27.28 -6.39 -14.73
C THR A 8 -25.95 -5.77 -14.32
N TYR A 9 -25.33 -6.28 -13.27
CA TYR A 9 -23.92 -6.69 -13.18
C TYR A 9 -23.66 -7.16 -11.73
N GLY A 10 -23.07 -8.35 -11.63
CA GLY A 10 -23.17 -9.23 -10.48
C GLY A 10 -22.49 -8.71 -9.22
N LEU A 11 -23.29 -8.68 -8.15
CA LEU A 11 -22.83 -8.65 -6.77
C LEU A 11 -22.99 -10.08 -6.22
N GLU A 12 -22.25 -11.01 -6.81
CA GLU A 12 -22.19 -12.42 -6.38
C GLU A 12 -20.72 -12.75 -6.12
N MET A 13 -20.21 -12.32 -4.96
CA MET A 13 -19.04 -12.94 -4.32
C MET A 13 -18.84 -12.35 -2.92
N ALA A 14 -19.58 -12.91 -1.97
CA ALA A 14 -19.26 -13.11 -0.55
C ALA A 14 -20.60 -13.30 0.17
N LEU A 15 -20.76 -14.45 0.83
CA LEU A 15 -21.89 -14.92 1.64
C LEU A 15 -22.62 -16.14 1.03
N GLN A 16 -21.92 -17.27 1.00
CA GLN A 16 -22.56 -18.58 1.15
C GLN A 16 -22.16 -19.15 2.50
N GLY A 17 -23.13 -19.29 3.40
CA GLY A 17 -22.93 -19.93 4.71
C GLY A 17 -23.68 -19.27 5.86
N CYS A 18 -25.01 -19.13 5.76
CA CYS A 18 -25.97 -19.23 6.87
C CYS A 18 -27.36 -18.83 6.37
N GLU A 19 -28.17 -19.81 5.96
CA GLU A 19 -29.61 -19.64 5.85
C GLU A 19 -30.23 -19.73 7.24
N SER A 20 -30.83 -18.64 7.73
CA SER A 20 -32.09 -18.71 8.47
C SER A 20 -32.63 -17.31 8.79
N VAL A 21 -33.79 -17.00 8.18
CA VAL A 21 -34.99 -16.38 8.77
C VAL A 21 -34.79 -15.11 9.61
N PHE A 22 -35.25 -13.95 9.11
CA PHE A 22 -36.15 -13.06 9.86
C PHE A 22 -36.90 -12.11 8.91
N ALA A 23 -38.23 -12.17 8.99
CA ALA A 23 -39.17 -11.29 8.30
C ALA A 23 -39.15 -9.89 8.94
N CYS A 24 -39.06 -8.85 8.11
CA CYS A 24 -39.08 -7.46 8.53
C CYS A 24 -40.51 -6.91 8.44
N SER A 25 -41.06 -6.48 9.58
CA SER A 25 -42.33 -5.74 9.66
C SER A 25 -41.99 -4.29 10.01
N CYS A 26 -42.30 -3.36 9.11
CA CYS A 26 -42.22 -1.92 9.36
C CYS A 26 -43.47 -1.46 10.15
N PRO A 27 -43.34 -0.44 11.02
CA PRO A 27 -44.15 0.73 10.76
C PRO A 27 -43.44 2.07 10.94
N ARG A 28 -44.12 3.07 10.38
CA ARG A 28 -43.76 4.46 10.11
C ARG A 28 -43.64 5.34 11.36
N ASN A 29 -43.01 6.49 11.09
CA ASN A 29 -43.19 7.83 11.69
C ASN A 29 -42.44 8.16 12.97
N LEU A 30 -41.67 9.25 12.88
CA LEU A 30 -41.47 10.40 13.79
C LEU A 30 -40.16 11.03 13.30
N GLY A 31 -40.07 12.29 12.87
CA GLY A 31 -40.58 13.52 13.47
C GLY A 31 -39.36 14.44 13.65
N GLN A 32 -39.34 15.58 12.96
CA GLN A 32 -38.29 16.60 13.02
C GLN A 32 -38.01 17.07 14.46
N VAL A 33 -36.73 17.23 14.83
CA VAL A 33 -36.29 18.29 15.74
C VAL A 33 -34.89 18.76 15.33
N ALA A 34 -34.76 20.06 15.08
CA ALA A 34 -33.53 20.77 14.85
C ALA A 34 -32.81 21.05 16.19
N GLY A 35 -31.49 20.92 16.20
CA GLY A 35 -30.65 21.30 17.34
C GLY A 35 -29.18 21.38 16.92
N ASN A 36 -28.71 22.60 16.64
CA ASN A 36 -27.29 22.89 16.39
C ASN A 36 -26.53 22.78 17.72
N THR A 37 -25.71 21.75 17.85
CA THR A 37 -24.70 21.66 18.92
C THR A 37 -23.35 21.47 18.24
N GLN A 38 -22.55 22.54 18.16
CA GLN A 38 -21.13 22.43 17.83
C GLN A 38 -20.41 21.71 18.98
N MET A 39 -20.18 20.41 18.79
CA MET A 39 -19.36 19.61 19.70
C MET A 39 -17.90 19.72 19.26
N MET A 40 -17.14 20.58 19.93
CA MET A 40 -15.70 20.70 19.73
C MET A 40 -15.03 19.48 20.37
N LEU A 41 -14.78 18.44 19.56
CA LEU A 41 -14.08 17.23 19.96
C LEU A 41 -12.57 17.50 19.97
N THR A 42 -12.04 17.91 21.12
CA THR A 42 -10.60 17.99 21.36
C THR A 42 -10.05 16.56 21.48
N LEU A 43 -9.55 16.01 20.38
CA LEU A 43 -8.83 14.73 20.37
C LEU A 43 -7.45 14.94 20.99
N VAL A 44 -7.30 14.54 22.26
CA VAL A 44 -5.99 14.45 22.92
C VAL A 44 -5.20 13.31 22.24
N PRO A 45 -3.97 13.55 21.76
CA PRO A 45 -3.13 12.46 21.24
C PRO A 45 -2.85 11.46 22.35
N ILE A 46 -3.31 10.23 22.15
CA ILE A 46 -3.00 9.12 23.05
C ILE A 46 -1.56 8.70 22.77
N ASP A 47 -0.67 8.96 23.72
CA ASP A 47 0.67 8.40 23.73
C ASP A 47 0.58 6.88 23.97
N PHE A 48 0.90 6.12 22.92
CA PHE A 48 0.82 4.66 22.91
C PHE A 48 1.90 4.00 23.78
N GLU A 49 3.04 4.64 24.03
CA GLU A 49 4.00 4.15 25.02
C GLU A 49 3.38 4.20 26.42
N THR A 50 2.65 5.27 26.73
CA THR A 50 1.92 5.40 27.98
C THR A 50 0.74 4.41 28.09
N LEU A 51 0.04 4.11 26.99
CA LEU A 51 -1.08 3.15 27.02
C LEU A 51 -0.63 1.69 27.11
N THR A 52 0.45 1.32 26.42
CA THR A 52 1.10 0.00 26.58
C THR A 52 1.74 -0.14 27.97
N ALA A 53 2.29 0.93 28.54
CA ALA A 53 2.74 0.97 29.93
C ALA A 53 1.58 0.82 30.94
N ARG A 54 0.40 1.37 30.65
CA ARG A 54 -0.80 1.21 31.51
C ARG A 54 -1.43 -0.17 31.41
N PHE A 55 -1.55 -0.74 30.21
CA PHE A 55 -2.04 -2.12 30.04
C PHE A 55 -1.06 -3.16 30.60
N SER A 56 0.25 -2.89 30.57
CA SER A 56 1.23 -3.77 31.22
C SER A 56 1.14 -3.76 32.75
N ARG A 57 0.61 -2.69 33.38
CA ARG A 57 0.36 -2.64 34.84
C ARG A 57 -0.87 -3.42 35.29
N ILE A 58 -1.89 -3.58 34.44
CA ILE A 58 -3.15 -4.25 34.80
C ILE A 58 -3.00 -5.79 34.82
N LEU A 59 -1.96 -6.34 34.20
CA LEU A 59 -1.75 -7.79 34.04
C LEU A 59 -0.34 -8.26 34.45
N TRP A 60 0.24 -7.72 35.52
CA TRP A 60 1.57 -8.16 36.00
C TRP A 60 1.62 -8.46 37.51
N PHE A 61 2.24 -9.61 37.83
CA PHE A 61 2.70 -10.01 39.18
C PHE A 61 3.67 -8.96 39.73
N PRO A 62 3.76 -8.72 41.05
CA PRO A 62 4.44 -7.56 41.61
C PRO A 62 5.95 -7.53 41.31
N THR A 63 6.42 -6.52 40.57
CA THR A 63 7.82 -6.03 40.62
C THR A 63 7.92 -4.96 41.69
N SER A 64 8.15 -5.36 42.93
CA SER A 64 8.98 -4.61 43.88
C SER A 64 9.02 -5.35 45.20
N ILE A 65 10.10 -6.09 45.43
CA ILE A 65 10.63 -6.23 46.79
C ILE A 65 11.88 -5.36 46.77
N ALA A 66 11.76 -4.17 47.34
CA ALA A 66 12.91 -3.33 47.65
C ALA A 66 13.60 -3.93 48.88
N GLY A 67 14.93 -4.07 48.80
CA GLY A 67 15.79 -4.37 49.94
C GLY A 67 16.27 -5.82 50.02
N ASN A 68 17.34 -6.15 49.30
CA ASN A 68 18.62 -6.52 49.91
C ASN A 68 19.65 -6.88 48.82
N GLN A 69 20.91 -6.59 49.08
CA GLN A 69 22.01 -6.99 48.20
C GLN A 69 22.13 -8.53 48.14
N GLY A 70 22.38 -9.05 46.93
CA GLY A 70 22.73 -10.45 46.69
C GLY A 70 21.63 -11.24 45.96
N TYR A 71 22.02 -11.90 44.87
CA TYR A 71 21.21 -12.76 43.98
C TYR A 71 20.43 -12.05 42.85
N HIS A 72 21.18 -11.57 41.84
CA HIS A 72 20.68 -11.63 40.47
C HIS A 72 20.56 -13.10 40.03
N VAL A 73 19.47 -13.77 40.44
CA VAL A 73 19.08 -15.01 39.77
C VAL A 73 18.77 -14.63 38.33
N ASN A 74 19.64 -15.09 37.41
CA ASN A 74 19.49 -14.87 35.99
C ASN A 74 18.09 -15.38 35.59
N LYS A 75 17.15 -14.48 35.28
CA LYS A 75 15.73 -14.80 35.00
C LYS A 75 15.60 -15.93 33.97
N SER A 76 16.60 -16.09 33.09
CA SER A 76 16.71 -17.18 32.13
C SER A 76 16.82 -18.57 32.77
N ILE A 77 17.52 -18.73 33.90
CA ILE A 77 17.74 -20.03 34.56
C ILE A 77 16.46 -20.50 35.28
N MET A 78 15.78 -19.59 35.97
CA MET A 78 14.52 -19.89 36.65
C MET A 78 13.40 -20.22 35.65
N LEU A 79 13.32 -19.45 34.55
CA LEU A 79 12.38 -19.74 33.45
C LEU A 79 12.68 -21.08 32.78
N LYS A 80 13.97 -21.43 32.56
CA LYS A 80 14.41 -22.73 32.03
C LYS A 80 14.05 -23.89 32.96
N ARG A 81 14.15 -23.73 34.29
CA ARG A 81 13.73 -24.74 35.26
C ARG A 81 12.22 -24.92 35.31
N LEU A 82 11.47 -23.81 35.19
CA LEU A 82 10.00 -23.84 35.15
C LEU A 82 9.50 -24.51 33.85
N LEU A 83 10.19 -24.26 32.74
CA LEU A 83 10.01 -24.91 31.43
C LEU A 83 10.32 -26.42 31.43
N ALA A 84 11.18 -26.89 32.33
CA ALA A 84 11.51 -28.31 32.44
C ALA A 84 10.41 -29.14 33.12
N ASN A 85 9.42 -28.49 33.75
CA ASN A 85 8.27 -29.16 34.36
C ASN A 85 7.10 -29.24 33.34
N PRO A 86 6.39 -30.37 33.21
CA PRO A 86 5.21 -30.48 32.34
C PRO A 86 4.11 -29.44 32.66
N LEU A 87 3.99 -28.98 33.91
CA LEU A 87 3.09 -27.90 34.31
C LEU A 87 3.56 -26.51 33.86
N GLY A 88 4.86 -26.35 33.57
CA GLY A 88 5.45 -25.12 33.06
C GLY A 88 4.84 -24.68 31.73
N ARG A 89 4.37 -25.63 30.91
CA ARG A 89 3.63 -25.34 29.67
C ARG A 89 2.38 -24.50 29.95
N TRP A 90 1.62 -24.84 30.99
CA TRP A 90 0.38 -24.14 31.37
C TRP A 90 0.66 -22.76 31.98
N VAL A 91 1.72 -22.65 32.78
CA VAL A 91 2.17 -21.36 33.35
C VAL A 91 2.57 -20.36 32.26
N LEU A 92 3.05 -20.85 31.11
CA LEU A 92 3.38 -20.00 29.97
C LEU A 92 2.20 -19.68 29.05
N VAL A 93 1.03 -20.30 29.22
CA VAL A 93 -0.14 -20.00 28.37
C VAL A 93 -0.51 -18.51 28.43
N PRO A 94 -0.63 -17.86 29.61
CA PRO A 94 -0.93 -16.42 29.66
C PRO A 94 0.17 -15.56 29.01
N TYR A 95 1.44 -15.94 29.17
CA TYR A 95 2.56 -15.23 28.54
C TYR A 95 2.51 -15.35 27.01
N ARG A 96 2.27 -16.55 26.47
CA ARG A 96 2.14 -16.80 25.03
C ARG A 96 0.91 -16.11 24.46
N ALA A 97 -0.22 -16.15 25.19
CA ALA A 97 -1.43 -15.44 24.83
C ALA A 97 -1.18 -13.93 24.80
N LYS A 98 -0.52 -13.36 25.80
CA LYS A 98 -0.11 -11.94 25.81
C LYS A 98 0.75 -11.58 24.60
N THR A 99 1.78 -12.38 24.29
CA THR A 99 2.65 -12.15 23.14
C THR A 99 1.87 -12.18 21.83
N ALA A 100 1.03 -13.19 21.62
CA ALA A 100 0.19 -13.30 20.44
C ALA A 100 -0.82 -12.14 20.34
N LEU A 101 -1.50 -11.81 21.44
CA LEU A 101 -2.49 -10.74 21.50
C LEU A 101 -1.87 -9.37 21.24
N ILE A 102 -0.67 -9.08 21.76
CA ILE A 102 0.01 -7.81 21.47
C ILE A 102 0.26 -7.65 19.96
N SER A 103 0.70 -8.72 19.30
CA SER A 103 0.92 -8.70 17.84
C SER A 103 -0.37 -8.56 17.04
N CYS A 104 -1.49 -9.13 17.52
CA CYS A 104 -2.77 -9.07 16.82
C CYS A 104 -3.60 -7.81 17.10
N LEU A 105 -3.55 -7.28 18.33
CA LEU A 105 -4.42 -6.18 18.77
C LEU A 105 -3.86 -4.80 18.40
N ALA A 106 -2.54 -4.65 18.27
CA ALA A 106 -1.94 -3.37 17.94
C ALA A 106 -2.47 -2.76 16.63
N PRO A 107 -2.62 -3.52 15.52
CA PRO A 107 -3.30 -3.02 14.32
C PRO A 107 -4.78 -2.69 14.52
N CYS A 108 -5.50 -3.45 15.35
CA CYS A 108 -6.93 -3.24 15.60
C CYS A 108 -7.22 -1.86 16.18
N PHE A 109 -6.35 -1.36 17.07
CA PHE A 109 -6.52 -0.01 17.62
C PHE A 109 -6.28 1.12 16.59
N ARG A 110 -5.58 0.83 15.49
CA ARG A 110 -5.39 1.80 14.39
C ARG A 110 -6.57 1.86 13.41
N ILE A 111 -7.49 0.89 13.49
CA ILE A 111 -8.71 0.90 12.67
C ILE A 111 -9.59 2.09 13.03
N LEU A 112 -9.79 2.36 14.33
CA LEU A 112 -10.70 3.43 14.76
C LEU A 112 -10.26 4.82 14.28
N PRO A 113 -8.99 5.25 14.42
CA PRO A 113 -8.53 6.50 13.82
C PRO A 113 -8.67 6.53 12.31
N TRP A 114 -8.43 5.41 11.62
CA TRP A 114 -8.52 5.33 10.17
C TRP A 114 -9.97 5.49 9.68
N LEU A 115 -10.94 4.82 10.31
CA LEU A 115 -12.37 4.93 9.98
C LEU A 115 -12.90 6.37 10.08
N VAL A 116 -12.30 7.20 10.94
CA VAL A 116 -12.74 8.59 11.16
C VAL A 116 -11.95 9.59 10.31
N ARG A 117 -10.64 9.34 10.09
CA ARG A 117 -9.73 10.32 9.48
C ARG A 117 -9.50 10.08 7.99
N SER A 118 -9.45 8.82 7.58
CA SER A 118 -9.20 8.47 6.19
C SER A 118 -10.50 8.43 5.41
N ARG A 119 -10.41 8.82 4.15
CA ARG A 119 -11.47 8.79 3.15
C ARG A 119 -11.28 7.63 2.17
N GLU A 120 -10.19 6.89 2.31
CA GLU A 120 -9.78 5.89 1.34
C GLU A 120 -10.55 4.58 1.51
N LEU A 121 -11.03 4.02 0.41
CA LEU A 121 -11.63 2.68 0.38
C LEU A 121 -10.68 1.67 -0.28
N THR A 122 -9.91 2.14 -1.26
CA THR A 122 -8.93 1.38 -2.03
C THR A 122 -7.58 2.10 -2.04
N ASN A 123 -6.55 1.33 -2.41
CA ASN A 123 -5.22 1.81 -2.73
C ASN A 123 -4.63 2.79 -1.71
N TYR A 124 -4.52 2.32 -0.46
CA TYR A 124 -4.22 3.15 0.69
C TYR A 124 -2.90 3.92 0.57
N THR A 125 -2.89 5.13 1.13
CA THR A 125 -1.71 5.99 1.24
C THR A 125 -1.16 5.96 2.66
N TYR A 126 0.16 5.74 2.77
CA TYR A 126 0.85 5.65 4.04
C TYR A 126 2.33 5.95 3.88
N GLU A 127 2.97 6.27 4.99
CA GLU A 127 4.43 6.34 5.07
C GLU A 127 4.99 4.97 5.43
N TYR A 128 6.18 4.66 4.92
CA TYR A 128 6.93 3.51 5.41
C TYR A 128 7.58 3.80 6.76
N SER A 129 7.85 2.74 7.51
CA SER A 129 8.79 2.83 8.63
C SER A 129 10.18 3.22 8.15
N PRO A 130 11.00 3.89 8.98
CA PRO A 130 12.36 4.27 8.59
C PRO A 130 13.15 3.07 8.03
N LEU A 131 13.04 1.91 8.68
CA LEU A 131 13.69 0.68 8.22
C LEU A 131 13.13 0.18 6.87
N ALA A 132 11.81 0.19 6.69
CA ALA A 132 11.20 -0.22 5.43
C ALA A 132 11.56 0.75 4.29
N GLN A 133 11.62 2.05 4.56
CA GLN A 133 12.09 3.03 3.59
C GLN A 133 13.54 2.76 3.19
N THR A 134 14.44 2.55 4.15
CA THR A 134 15.83 2.16 3.86
C THR A 134 15.88 0.87 3.03
N ALA A 135 15.14 -0.17 3.42
CA ALA A 135 15.11 -1.43 2.68
C ALA A 135 14.58 -1.25 1.24
N ALA A 136 13.57 -0.39 1.02
CA ALA A 136 13.05 -0.09 -0.31
C ALA A 136 14.11 0.59 -1.20
N VAL A 137 14.85 1.56 -0.65
CA VAL A 137 15.97 2.21 -1.34
C VAL A 137 17.06 1.19 -1.67
N HIS A 138 17.43 0.34 -0.72
CA HIS A 138 18.44 -0.69 -0.94
C HIS A 138 18.05 -1.64 -2.07
N LEU A 139 16.79 -2.06 -2.09
CA LEU A 139 16.28 -2.92 -3.14
C LEU A 139 16.28 -2.22 -4.50
N ALA A 140 15.85 -0.97 -4.56
CA ALA A 140 15.85 -0.20 -5.80
C ALA A 140 17.28 0.04 -6.32
N ALA A 141 18.25 0.30 -5.43
CA ALA A 141 19.67 0.41 -5.78
C ALA A 141 20.20 -0.90 -6.40
N LEU A 142 19.87 -2.04 -5.80
CA LEU A 142 20.24 -3.36 -6.31
C LEU A 142 19.64 -3.63 -7.69
N VAL A 143 18.33 -3.41 -7.85
CA VAL A 143 17.60 -3.66 -9.11
C VAL A 143 18.14 -2.78 -10.25
N THR A 144 18.43 -1.52 -9.96
CA THR A 144 18.87 -0.54 -10.99
C THR A 144 20.39 -0.52 -11.19
N GLY A 145 21.15 -1.14 -10.29
CA GLY A 145 22.61 -1.07 -10.25
C GLY A 145 23.15 0.33 -9.96
N LYS A 146 22.35 1.22 -9.34
CA LYS A 146 22.76 2.59 -9.00
C LYS A 146 23.30 2.68 -7.56
N PRO A 147 24.20 3.65 -7.28
CA PRO A 147 24.72 3.85 -5.93
C PRO A 147 23.60 4.15 -4.91
N MET A 148 23.76 3.64 -3.68
CA MET A 148 22.79 3.84 -2.59
C MET A 148 22.52 5.32 -2.31
N GLU A 149 23.58 6.12 -2.30
CA GLU A 149 23.50 7.57 -2.02
C GLU A 149 22.59 8.28 -3.02
N LEU A 150 22.71 7.95 -4.30
CA LEU A 150 21.85 8.49 -5.34
C LEU A 150 20.38 8.11 -5.12
N MET A 151 20.12 6.85 -4.75
CA MET A 151 18.75 6.38 -4.48
C MET A 151 18.15 7.03 -3.23
N MET A 152 18.95 7.26 -2.19
CA MET A 152 18.52 8.02 -1.00
C MET A 152 18.18 9.47 -1.34
N ASN A 153 18.94 10.08 -2.26
CA ASN A 153 18.66 11.43 -2.75
C ASN A 153 17.33 11.47 -3.50
N TYR A 154 17.04 10.50 -4.38
CA TYR A 154 15.74 10.41 -5.06
C TYR A 154 14.58 10.15 -4.09
N ALA A 155 14.76 9.34 -3.06
CA ALA A 155 13.74 9.14 -2.03
C ALA A 155 13.45 10.44 -1.26
N THR A 156 14.50 11.23 -0.98
CA THR A 156 14.39 12.53 -0.31
C THR A 156 13.76 13.57 -1.24
N GLU A 157 14.11 13.55 -2.52
CA GLU A 157 13.53 14.40 -3.57
C GLU A 157 12.01 14.24 -3.62
N LEU A 158 11.50 13.00 -3.67
CA LEU A 158 10.05 12.74 -3.66
C LEU A 158 9.38 13.20 -2.37
N ARG A 159 9.95 12.87 -1.20
CA ARG A 159 9.39 13.21 0.10
C ARG A 159 9.26 14.72 0.31
N ASN A 160 10.17 15.48 -0.30
CA ASN A 160 10.23 16.93 -0.16
C ASN A 160 9.63 17.67 -1.37
N ASP A 161 8.91 16.97 -2.27
CA ASP A 161 8.29 17.58 -3.44
C ASP A 161 7.05 18.41 -3.06
N GLY A 162 7.26 19.63 -2.58
CA GLY A 162 6.19 20.52 -2.17
C GLY A 162 5.20 20.89 -3.28
N GLN A 163 5.59 20.77 -4.55
CA GLN A 163 4.67 20.96 -5.68
C GLN A 163 3.70 19.78 -5.78
N LEU A 164 4.22 18.56 -5.73
CA LEU A 164 3.39 17.34 -5.79
C LEU A 164 2.45 17.25 -4.59
N HIS A 165 2.90 17.62 -3.40
CA HIS A 165 2.06 17.68 -2.20
C HIS A 165 0.87 18.64 -2.38
N ARG A 166 1.10 19.84 -2.92
CA ARG A 166 0.03 20.82 -3.17
C ARG A 166 -0.91 20.35 -4.25
N HIS A 167 -0.36 19.83 -5.36
CA HIS A 167 -1.15 19.28 -6.47
C HIS A 167 -2.13 18.21 -5.99
N VAL A 168 -1.67 17.23 -5.22
CA VAL A 168 -2.54 16.16 -4.71
C VAL A 168 -3.64 16.73 -3.81
N ALA A 169 -3.30 17.68 -2.94
CA ALA A 169 -4.29 18.32 -2.06
C ALA A 169 -5.35 19.10 -2.85
N GLU A 170 -4.92 19.89 -3.84
CA GLU A 170 -5.77 20.73 -4.68
C GLU A 170 -6.68 19.89 -5.59
N MET A 171 -6.11 18.91 -6.30
CA MET A 171 -6.88 17.99 -7.16
C MET A 171 -7.87 17.16 -6.35
N THR A 172 -7.47 16.69 -5.16
CA THR A 172 -8.39 15.98 -4.26
C THR A 172 -9.53 16.90 -3.82
N ALA A 173 -9.25 18.14 -3.41
CA ALA A 173 -10.28 19.06 -2.95
C ALA A 173 -11.26 19.48 -4.06
N GLY A 174 -10.75 19.68 -5.29
CA GLY A 174 -11.55 20.07 -6.46
C GLY A 174 -12.34 18.93 -7.10
N SER A 175 -12.04 17.67 -6.76
CA SER A 175 -12.65 16.50 -7.37
C SER A 175 -14.07 16.20 -6.83
N ALA A 176 -14.92 15.62 -7.69
CA ALA A 176 -16.16 14.97 -7.26
C ALA A 176 -15.89 13.82 -6.27
N TYR A 177 -14.70 13.23 -6.32
CA TYR A 177 -14.23 12.11 -5.50
C TYR A 177 -13.44 12.54 -4.26
N ARG A 178 -13.55 13.80 -3.82
CA ARG A 178 -12.85 14.33 -2.63
C ARG A 178 -13.08 13.57 -1.31
N HIS A 179 -14.13 12.76 -1.26
CA HIS A 179 -14.50 11.92 -0.11
C HIS A 179 -14.03 10.46 -0.25
N PHE A 180 -13.29 10.14 -1.31
CA PHE A 180 -12.72 8.82 -1.62
C PHE A 180 -11.18 8.80 -1.51
N ALA A 181 -10.55 9.98 -1.42
CA ALA A 181 -9.11 10.15 -1.34
C ALA A 181 -8.71 11.08 -0.19
N ASP A 182 -7.62 10.75 0.46
CA ASP A 182 -7.00 11.62 1.45
C ASP A 182 -6.20 12.73 0.73
N PRO A 183 -6.32 14.01 1.15
CA PRO A 183 -5.62 15.12 0.50
C PRO A 183 -4.12 15.15 0.82
N GLN A 184 -3.68 14.37 1.79
CA GLN A 184 -2.27 14.32 2.19
C GLN A 184 -1.50 13.36 1.29
N PHE A 185 -0.50 13.86 0.58
CA PHE A 185 0.43 13.01 -0.16
C PHE A 185 1.23 12.11 0.79
N LYS A 186 1.15 10.79 0.56
CA LYS A 186 2.03 9.78 1.14
C LYS A 186 2.32 8.71 0.08
N PRO A 187 3.59 8.47 -0.28
CA PRO A 187 3.92 7.66 -1.45
C PRO A 187 3.68 6.15 -1.26
N GLY A 188 3.85 5.61 -0.05
CA GLY A 188 3.75 4.17 0.22
C GLY A 188 4.51 3.33 -0.80
N ARG A 189 3.84 2.32 -1.38
CA ARG A 189 4.37 1.46 -2.45
C ARG A 189 4.93 2.21 -3.66
N ARG A 190 4.38 3.38 -3.96
CA ARG A 190 4.72 4.19 -5.15
C ARG A 190 6.07 4.88 -5.01
N LEU A 191 6.72 4.80 -3.84
CA LEU A 191 8.13 5.14 -3.71
C LEU A 191 8.97 4.37 -4.74
N PHE A 192 8.69 3.09 -4.98
CA PHE A 192 9.39 2.33 -6.02
C PHE A 192 9.19 2.92 -7.41
N TYR A 193 8.00 3.45 -7.71
CA TYR A 193 7.69 3.97 -9.05
C TYR A 193 8.63 5.14 -9.35
N TYR A 194 8.73 6.07 -8.40
CA TYR A 194 9.63 7.21 -8.50
C TYR A 194 11.10 6.79 -8.60
N LEU A 195 11.55 5.92 -7.69
CA LEU A 195 12.95 5.50 -7.60
C LEU A 195 13.40 4.81 -8.89
N LEU A 196 12.59 3.89 -9.42
CA LEU A 196 12.92 3.17 -10.64
C LEU A 196 12.93 4.11 -11.85
N VAL A 197 11.93 4.97 -11.99
CA VAL A 197 11.86 5.91 -13.14
C VAL A 197 13.02 6.91 -13.09
N ARG A 198 13.35 7.50 -11.94
CA ARG A 198 14.49 8.42 -11.81
C ARG A 198 15.83 7.75 -12.08
N ALA A 199 16.01 6.52 -11.60
CA ALA A 199 17.27 5.81 -11.72
C ALA A 199 17.51 5.24 -13.13
N VAL A 200 16.49 4.65 -13.74
CA VAL A 200 16.58 4.01 -15.06
C VAL A 200 16.56 5.04 -16.17
N LYS A 201 15.83 6.15 -15.99
CA LYS A 201 15.54 7.14 -17.05
C LYS A 201 14.90 6.46 -18.28
N PRO A 202 13.74 5.80 -18.08
CA PRO A 202 13.11 4.99 -19.11
C PRO A 202 12.63 5.84 -20.28
N GLY A 203 12.69 5.28 -21.50
CA GLY A 203 12.01 5.84 -22.67
C GLY A 203 10.50 5.62 -22.60
N VAL A 204 10.05 4.48 -22.08
CA VAL A 204 8.64 4.13 -21.93
C VAL A 204 8.33 3.52 -20.56
N VAL A 205 7.34 4.09 -19.88
CA VAL A 205 6.73 3.57 -18.64
C VAL A 205 5.26 3.27 -18.91
N VAL A 206 4.80 2.08 -18.53
CA VAL A 206 3.39 1.69 -18.60
C VAL A 206 2.91 1.29 -17.21
N GLU A 207 1.79 1.85 -16.78
CA GLU A 207 1.09 1.47 -15.53
C GLU A 207 -0.29 0.93 -15.89
N ALA A 208 -0.61 -0.26 -15.40
CA ALA A 208 -1.95 -0.83 -15.53
C ALA A 208 -2.64 -0.79 -14.17
N GLY A 209 -3.79 -0.10 -14.09
CA GLY A 209 -4.54 0.12 -12.86
C GLY A 209 -4.12 1.38 -12.13
N LEU A 210 -4.83 2.48 -12.38
CA LEU A 210 -4.42 3.81 -11.89
C LEU A 210 -5.11 4.20 -10.57
N ASP A 211 -6.29 3.65 -10.30
CA ASP A 211 -7.17 4.08 -9.20
C ASP A 211 -7.28 5.62 -9.22
N LYS A 212 -6.96 6.35 -8.16
CA LYS A 212 -7.06 7.83 -8.13
C LYS A 212 -6.04 8.57 -9.02
N GLY A 213 -4.99 7.89 -9.53
CA GLY A 213 -3.93 8.50 -10.36
C GLY A 213 -2.68 8.95 -9.61
N LEU A 214 -2.52 8.58 -8.33
CA LEU A 214 -1.34 8.96 -7.55
C LEU A 214 -0.04 8.38 -8.14
N GLY A 215 -0.09 7.15 -8.64
CA GLY A 215 1.04 6.51 -9.33
C GLY A 215 1.47 7.29 -10.56
N ALA A 216 0.50 7.62 -11.42
CA ALA A 216 0.67 8.47 -12.59
C ALA A 216 1.33 9.82 -12.28
N CYS A 217 0.87 10.54 -11.24
CA CYS A 217 1.49 11.80 -10.82
C CYS A 217 2.96 11.63 -10.40
N ILE A 218 3.26 10.58 -9.62
CA ILE A 218 4.61 10.29 -9.14
C ILE A 218 5.54 9.94 -10.32
N ILE A 219 5.05 9.14 -11.28
CA ILE A 219 5.80 8.79 -12.49
C ILE A 219 6.02 10.04 -13.35
N GLY A 220 4.98 10.85 -13.58
CA GLY A 220 5.08 12.11 -14.31
C GLY A 220 6.09 13.07 -13.66
N ALA A 221 6.09 13.18 -12.33
CA ALA A 221 7.04 13.99 -11.58
C ALA A 221 8.50 13.51 -11.76
N ALA A 222 8.72 12.19 -11.86
CA ALA A 222 10.04 11.63 -12.13
C ALA A 222 10.47 11.87 -13.59
N LEU A 223 9.56 11.67 -14.55
CA LEU A 223 9.82 11.89 -15.98
C LEU A 223 10.11 13.35 -16.31
N LEU A 224 9.39 14.31 -15.71
CA LEU A 224 9.66 15.74 -15.86
C LEU A 224 11.09 16.10 -15.47
N ARG A 225 11.58 15.53 -14.36
CA ARG A 225 12.95 15.74 -13.89
C ARG A 225 13.96 15.06 -14.79
N ASN A 226 13.70 13.83 -15.21
CA ASN A 226 14.54 13.13 -16.18
C ASN A 226 14.66 13.94 -17.49
N ALA A 227 13.56 14.50 -17.99
CA ALA A 227 13.52 15.33 -19.18
C ALA A 227 14.35 16.62 -19.00
N ALA A 228 14.23 17.29 -17.85
CA ALA A 228 15.07 18.45 -17.51
C ALA A 228 16.57 18.10 -17.45
N GLU A 229 16.92 16.85 -17.16
CA GLU A 229 18.28 16.31 -17.19
C GLU A 229 18.70 15.75 -18.56
N GLY A 230 17.91 15.96 -19.62
CA GLY A 230 18.22 15.51 -20.99
C GLY A 230 17.86 14.06 -21.29
N SER A 231 17.01 13.43 -20.47
CA SER A 231 16.54 12.05 -20.66
C SER A 231 15.00 11.99 -20.64
N PRO A 232 14.33 12.50 -21.68
CA PRO A 232 12.87 12.47 -21.74
C PRO A 232 12.36 11.03 -21.88
N GLY A 233 11.20 10.76 -21.28
CA GLY A 233 10.49 9.49 -21.39
C GLY A 233 8.99 9.72 -21.49
N LYS A 234 8.26 8.66 -21.86
CA LYS A 234 6.80 8.70 -22.00
C LYS A 234 6.11 7.78 -21.02
N TYR A 235 4.99 8.23 -20.48
CA TYR A 235 4.10 7.45 -19.62
C TYR A 235 2.81 7.08 -20.36
N TYR A 236 2.35 5.84 -20.18
CA TYR A 236 1.04 5.37 -20.61
C TYR A 236 0.31 4.75 -19.42
N GLY A 237 -0.79 5.38 -19.01
CA GLY A 237 -1.64 4.89 -17.93
C GLY A 237 -2.84 4.13 -18.47
N LEU A 238 -2.93 2.81 -18.22
CA LEU A 238 -3.99 1.95 -18.72
C LEU A 238 -5.15 1.88 -17.72
N THR A 239 -6.33 2.34 -18.15
CA THR A 239 -7.53 2.40 -17.30
C THR A 239 -8.79 2.00 -18.08
N LEU A 240 -9.76 1.45 -17.35
CA LEU A 240 -11.10 1.15 -17.87
C LEU A 240 -12.05 2.36 -17.76
N LEU A 241 -11.74 3.37 -16.95
CA LEU A 241 -12.64 4.47 -16.58
C LEU A 241 -11.92 5.83 -16.50
N ALA A 242 -11.80 6.55 -17.62
CA ALA A 242 -10.98 7.77 -17.73
C ALA A 242 -11.24 8.85 -16.67
N GLU A 243 -12.50 9.08 -16.29
CA GLU A 243 -12.87 10.20 -15.40
C GLU A 243 -12.98 9.78 -13.92
N ALA A 244 -13.28 8.51 -13.65
CA ALA A 244 -13.35 7.98 -12.29
C ALA A 244 -11.97 7.56 -11.79
N ASP A 245 -11.16 6.99 -12.69
CA ASP A 245 -9.76 6.73 -12.44
C ASP A 245 -8.94 7.97 -12.79
N ALA A 246 -7.80 8.12 -12.15
CA ALA A 246 -6.78 9.10 -12.48
C ALA A 246 -7.17 10.58 -12.31
N PHE A 247 -8.20 10.94 -11.53
CA PHE A 247 -8.56 12.35 -11.31
C PHE A 247 -7.45 13.19 -10.65
N LEU A 248 -6.42 12.58 -10.07
CA LEU A 248 -5.22 13.30 -9.60
C LEU A 248 -4.27 13.65 -10.75
N TYR A 249 -4.31 12.92 -11.88
CA TYR A 249 -3.39 13.07 -12.99
C TYR A 249 -3.78 14.29 -13.85
N GLY A 250 -2.94 15.32 -13.79
CA GLY A 250 -3.13 16.57 -14.52
C GLY A 250 -1.86 17.40 -14.52
N ALA A 251 -1.93 18.57 -15.14
CA ALA A 251 -0.78 19.45 -15.30
C ALA A 251 -0.05 19.77 -13.98
N PRO A 252 1.30 19.79 -13.97
CA PRO A 252 2.18 19.57 -15.12
C PRO A 252 2.50 18.09 -15.42
N TYR A 253 2.03 17.16 -14.59
CA TYR A 253 2.47 15.76 -14.60
C TYR A 253 1.91 14.96 -15.79
N ASP A 254 0.81 15.43 -16.37
CA ASP A 254 0.22 14.89 -17.61
C ASP A 254 1.03 15.20 -18.87
N SER A 255 1.93 16.19 -18.84
CA SER A 255 2.72 16.59 -20.02
C SER A 255 3.70 15.51 -20.52
N GLN A 256 3.96 14.46 -19.73
CA GLN A 256 4.87 13.36 -20.06
C GLN A 256 4.16 12.10 -20.52
N GLY A 257 2.83 12.10 -20.66
CA GLY A 257 2.11 10.87 -20.98
C GLY A 257 0.65 11.06 -21.32
N GLU A 258 -0.04 9.93 -21.51
CA GLU A 258 -1.46 9.91 -21.78
C GLU A 258 -2.15 8.73 -21.08
N LEU A 259 -3.45 8.87 -20.88
CA LEU A 259 -4.31 7.80 -20.40
C LEU A 259 -4.83 7.02 -21.61
N VAL A 260 -4.63 5.70 -21.59
CA VAL A 260 -5.10 4.80 -22.65
C VAL A 260 -6.27 4.00 -22.12
N MET A 261 -7.42 4.22 -22.74
CA MET A 261 -8.68 3.61 -22.34
C MET A 261 -8.85 2.22 -22.93
N GLY A 262 -9.07 1.23 -22.07
CA GLY A 262 -9.38 -0.14 -22.47
C GLY A 262 -8.77 -1.19 -21.56
N ASP A 263 -9.05 -2.45 -21.89
CA ASP A 263 -8.49 -3.59 -21.17
C ASP A 263 -6.97 -3.65 -21.39
N SER A 264 -6.24 -3.85 -20.29
CA SER A 264 -4.78 -3.88 -20.31
C SER A 264 -4.20 -5.01 -21.18
N VAL A 265 -4.86 -6.16 -21.26
CA VAL A 265 -4.45 -7.29 -22.10
C VAL A 265 -4.55 -6.90 -23.58
N ASP A 266 -5.67 -6.28 -23.97
CA ASP A 266 -5.90 -5.85 -25.35
C ASP A 266 -4.94 -4.75 -25.79
N ILE A 267 -4.69 -3.78 -24.91
CA ILE A 267 -3.77 -2.67 -25.18
C ILE A 267 -2.34 -3.19 -25.34
N LEU A 268 -1.86 -4.01 -24.39
CA LEU A 268 -0.52 -4.60 -24.46
C LEU A 268 -0.37 -5.54 -25.66
N GLY A 269 -1.45 -6.24 -26.03
CA GLY A 269 -1.51 -7.07 -27.24
C GLY A 269 -1.25 -6.28 -28.52
N LYS A 270 -1.57 -4.98 -28.55
CA LYS A 270 -1.40 -4.08 -29.71
C LYS A 270 -0.21 -3.12 -29.58
N ALA A 271 0.38 -3.01 -28.39
CA ALA A 271 1.48 -2.09 -28.12
C ALA A 271 2.73 -2.40 -28.96
N GLY A 272 3.53 -1.36 -29.23
CA GLY A 272 4.86 -1.53 -29.80
C GLY A 272 5.84 -2.19 -28.82
N PRO A 273 7.02 -2.63 -29.30
CA PRO A 273 8.10 -3.09 -28.42
C PRO A 273 8.69 -1.92 -27.60
N ASN A 274 9.55 -2.26 -26.63
CA ASN A 274 10.39 -1.35 -25.83
C ASN A 274 9.71 -0.70 -24.62
N ILE A 275 8.94 -1.46 -23.84
CA ILE A 275 8.53 -1.04 -22.50
C ILE A 275 9.71 -1.24 -21.55
N ASP A 276 10.26 -0.15 -21.02
CA ASP A 276 11.39 -0.19 -20.08
C ASP A 276 10.94 -0.46 -18.65
N ILE A 277 9.78 0.09 -18.26
CA ILE A 277 9.18 -0.16 -16.95
C ILE A 277 7.70 -0.48 -17.12
N PHE A 278 7.27 -1.62 -16.59
CA PHE A 278 5.86 -1.98 -16.46
C PHE A 278 5.45 -2.07 -15.00
N ILE A 279 4.30 -1.48 -14.66
CA ILE A 279 3.70 -1.52 -13.33
C ILE A 279 2.35 -2.22 -13.40
N HIS A 280 2.25 -3.37 -12.74
CA HIS A 280 1.01 -4.09 -12.51
C HIS A 280 0.39 -3.66 -11.17
N ASP A 281 -0.70 -2.87 -11.23
CA ASP A 281 -1.55 -2.51 -10.09
C ASP A 281 -3.04 -2.70 -10.43
N THR A 282 -3.35 -3.77 -11.18
CA THR A 282 -4.74 -4.11 -11.58
C THR A 282 -5.41 -5.04 -10.55
N THR A 283 -6.10 -6.08 -11.03
CA THR A 283 -6.70 -7.14 -10.25
C THR A 283 -5.69 -8.26 -9.97
N ASN A 284 -5.89 -8.97 -8.85
CA ASN A 284 -5.18 -10.21 -8.53
C ASN A 284 -5.91 -11.46 -9.08
N ASN A 285 -6.81 -11.30 -10.04
CA ASN A 285 -7.45 -12.41 -10.74
C ASN A 285 -6.39 -13.20 -11.54
N PRO A 286 -6.16 -14.49 -11.26
CA PRO A 286 -5.07 -15.24 -11.87
C PRO A 286 -5.17 -15.36 -13.40
N ALA A 287 -6.38 -15.45 -13.96
CA ALA A 287 -6.57 -15.59 -15.40
C ALA A 287 -6.23 -14.29 -16.14
N HIS A 288 -6.70 -13.16 -15.61
CA HIS A 288 -6.37 -11.85 -16.16
C HIS A 288 -4.88 -11.54 -16.00
N GLU A 289 -4.30 -11.80 -14.83
CA GLU A 289 -2.87 -11.59 -14.57
C GLU A 289 -1.99 -12.40 -15.54
N GLN A 290 -2.30 -13.67 -15.74
CA GLN A 290 -1.59 -14.52 -16.72
C GLN A 290 -1.73 -13.98 -18.14
N ALA A 291 -2.93 -13.56 -18.56
CA ALA A 291 -3.17 -13.00 -19.89
C ALA A 291 -2.39 -11.70 -20.09
N GLN A 292 -2.36 -10.83 -19.08
CA GLN A 292 -1.64 -9.55 -19.14
C GLN A 292 -0.13 -9.76 -19.24
N PHE A 293 0.45 -10.64 -18.42
CA PHE A 293 1.89 -10.92 -18.50
C PHE A 293 2.29 -11.60 -19.82
N LYS A 294 1.45 -12.48 -20.36
CA LYS A 294 1.65 -13.05 -21.69
C LYS A 294 1.64 -11.99 -22.79
N ALA A 295 0.73 -11.02 -22.71
CA ALA A 295 0.67 -9.90 -23.64
C ALA A 295 1.86 -8.94 -23.49
N LEU A 296 2.33 -8.76 -22.25
CA LEU A 296 3.47 -7.89 -21.91
C LEU A 296 4.81 -8.45 -22.39
N GLN A 297 5.06 -9.74 -22.23
CA GLN A 297 6.37 -10.37 -22.43
C GLN A 297 7.06 -9.98 -23.76
N PRO A 298 6.41 -10.02 -24.94
CA PRO A 298 7.06 -9.65 -26.21
C PRO A 298 7.27 -8.12 -26.37
N ARG A 299 6.79 -7.31 -25.43
CA ARG A 299 6.87 -5.83 -25.47
C ARG A 299 7.99 -5.29 -24.59
N LEU A 300 8.55 -6.10 -23.71
CA LEU A 300 9.61 -5.67 -22.79
C LEU A 300 10.90 -5.34 -23.52
N ALA A 301 11.50 -4.21 -23.15
CA ALA A 301 12.87 -3.89 -23.54
C ALA A 301 13.87 -4.88 -22.90
N GLU A 302 15.08 -4.97 -23.44
CA GLU A 302 16.10 -5.91 -22.97
C GLU A 302 16.43 -5.75 -21.46
N GLY A 303 16.46 -4.51 -20.99
CA GLY A 303 16.73 -4.15 -19.59
C GLY A 303 15.47 -3.85 -18.77
N ALA A 304 14.29 -4.31 -19.22
CA ALA A 304 13.04 -3.89 -18.61
C ALA A 304 12.90 -4.35 -17.14
N ILE A 305 12.18 -3.55 -16.37
CA ILE A 305 11.79 -3.84 -15.00
C ILE A 305 10.27 -3.95 -14.94
N VAL A 306 9.79 -5.07 -14.41
CA VAL A 306 8.37 -5.30 -14.16
C VAL A 306 8.13 -5.26 -12.67
N LEU A 307 7.30 -4.33 -12.21
CA LEU A 307 6.86 -4.23 -10.83
C LEU A 307 5.43 -4.72 -10.73
N SER A 308 5.13 -5.54 -9.72
CA SER A 308 3.76 -5.87 -9.32
C SER A 308 3.52 -5.43 -7.89
N THR A 309 2.36 -4.83 -7.63
CA THR A 309 1.93 -4.49 -6.27
C THR A 309 1.50 -5.71 -5.46
N TRP A 310 1.48 -6.89 -6.08
CA TRP A 310 1.20 -8.18 -5.48
C TRP A 310 2.24 -9.22 -5.90
N PHE A 311 2.76 -10.00 -4.94
CA PHE A 311 3.52 -11.20 -5.27
C PHE A 311 2.58 -12.41 -5.36
N THR A 312 2.37 -12.89 -6.59
CA THR A 312 1.48 -14.01 -6.92
C THR A 312 2.27 -15.14 -7.57
N GLU A 313 1.64 -16.31 -7.70
CA GLU A 313 2.18 -17.42 -8.47
C GLU A 313 2.35 -17.04 -9.95
N LYS A 314 1.39 -16.31 -10.54
CA LYS A 314 1.44 -15.90 -11.95
C LYS A 314 2.55 -14.91 -12.25
N PHE A 315 2.84 -14.00 -11.33
CA PHE A 315 4.02 -13.14 -11.44
C PHE A 315 5.32 -13.95 -11.40
N ALA A 316 5.43 -14.91 -10.49
CA ALA A 316 6.61 -15.77 -10.38
C ALA A 316 6.82 -16.65 -11.61
N GLU A 317 5.75 -17.27 -12.13
CA GLU A 317 5.74 -18.03 -13.38
C GLU A 317 6.21 -17.17 -14.57
N PHE A 318 5.61 -15.98 -14.73
CA PHE A 318 5.97 -15.02 -15.78
C PHE A 318 7.46 -14.65 -15.72
N ALA A 319 7.97 -14.31 -14.54
CA ALA A 319 9.36 -13.92 -14.39
C ALA A 319 10.31 -15.08 -14.71
N HIS A 320 9.99 -16.30 -14.25
CA HIS A 320 10.76 -17.49 -14.58
C HIS A 320 10.79 -17.79 -16.08
N GLN A 321 9.62 -17.76 -16.73
CA GLN A 321 9.49 -17.97 -18.18
C GLN A 321 10.20 -16.89 -19.01
N SER A 322 10.34 -15.69 -18.45
CA SER A 322 11.04 -14.56 -19.07
C SER A 322 12.53 -14.51 -18.74
N GLY A 323 13.06 -15.46 -17.96
CA GLY A 323 14.46 -15.47 -17.53
C GLY A 323 14.82 -14.28 -16.63
N LEU A 324 13.85 -13.73 -15.90
CA LEU A 324 14.03 -12.59 -15.01
C LEU A 324 14.26 -13.06 -13.57
N ALA A 325 15.16 -12.38 -12.86
CA ALA A 325 15.30 -12.53 -11.42
C ALA A 325 14.13 -11.85 -10.71
N VAL A 326 13.68 -12.43 -9.60
CA VAL A 326 12.58 -11.89 -8.79
C VAL A 326 13.08 -11.52 -7.41
N LEU A 327 12.70 -10.32 -6.96
CA LEU A 327 12.84 -9.90 -5.57
C LEU A 327 11.49 -9.41 -5.03
N THR A 328 11.23 -9.70 -3.77
CA THR A 328 10.02 -9.26 -3.08
C THR A 328 10.36 -8.28 -1.97
N PHE A 329 9.50 -7.30 -1.79
CA PHE A 329 9.55 -6.35 -0.69
C PHE A 329 8.27 -6.44 0.14
N HIS A 330 8.42 -6.69 1.43
CA HIS A 330 7.31 -6.64 2.37
C HIS A 330 7.21 -5.24 2.96
N GLU A 331 6.08 -4.59 2.72
CA GLU A 331 5.85 -3.24 3.19
C GLU A 331 5.74 -3.21 4.72
N THR A 332 6.04 -2.07 5.33
CA THR A 332 5.76 -1.85 6.76
C THR A 332 5.26 -0.42 6.95
N PRO A 333 3.94 -0.20 6.79
CA PRO A 333 3.31 1.10 7.00
C PRO A 333 3.45 1.58 8.45
N VAL A 334 3.74 2.87 8.64
CA VAL A 334 3.73 3.52 9.96
C VAL A 334 2.36 4.11 10.25
N GLY A 335 1.86 3.88 11.47
CA GLY A 335 0.63 4.49 11.95
C GLY A 335 -0.64 4.02 11.21
N HIS A 336 -0.55 2.98 10.38
CA HIS A 336 -1.66 2.47 9.59
C HIS A 336 -2.14 1.10 10.12
N TRP A 337 -3.42 0.78 9.94
CA TRP A 337 -4.01 -0.51 10.33
C TRP A 337 -3.63 -1.62 9.34
N TYR A 338 -3.60 -1.30 8.05
CA TYR A 338 -3.11 -2.19 6.99
C TYR A 338 -1.67 -2.61 7.30
N PRO A 339 -1.38 -3.92 7.36
CA PRO A 339 -0.05 -4.40 7.74
C PRO A 339 1.01 -4.18 6.66
N GLY A 340 0.61 -3.81 5.44
CA GLY A 340 1.48 -3.76 4.28
C GLY A 340 1.24 -4.94 3.33
N GLY A 341 1.55 -4.74 2.05
CA GLY A 341 1.51 -5.76 1.02
C GLY A 341 2.87 -6.38 0.74
N LYS A 342 2.90 -7.25 -0.26
CA LYS A 342 4.13 -7.79 -0.85
C LYS A 342 4.26 -7.29 -2.28
N ILE A 343 5.18 -6.36 -2.48
CA ILE A 343 5.56 -5.87 -3.80
C ILE A 343 6.56 -6.85 -4.40
N ALA A 344 6.49 -7.08 -5.70
CA ALA A 344 7.45 -7.89 -6.43
C ALA A 344 8.09 -7.10 -7.57
N LEU A 345 9.38 -7.34 -7.80
CA LEU A 345 10.13 -6.79 -8.92
C LEU A 345 10.74 -7.95 -9.70
N ALA A 346 10.53 -7.96 -11.01
CA ALA A 346 11.18 -8.84 -11.96
C ALA A 346 12.09 -8.02 -12.87
N PHE A 347 13.35 -8.43 -12.99
CA PHE A 347 14.37 -7.68 -13.72
C PHE A 347 15.48 -8.61 -14.20
N ARG A 348 16.25 -8.17 -15.20
CA ARG A 348 17.40 -8.94 -15.66
C ARG A 348 18.55 -8.79 -14.66
N SER A 349 18.95 -9.91 -14.04
CA SER A 349 20.13 -9.91 -13.17
C SER A 349 21.39 -9.73 -14.01
N LYS A 350 22.25 -8.78 -13.62
CA LYS A 350 23.61 -8.70 -14.15
C LYS A 350 24.42 -9.71 -13.34
N HIS A 351 24.67 -10.88 -13.93
CA HIS A 351 25.55 -11.91 -13.35
C HIS A 351 26.99 -11.40 -13.23
#